data_AF-A0A7V8FJN1-F1
#
_entry.id   AF-A0A7V8FJN1-F1
#
_cell.length_a   1.000
_cell.length_b   1.000
_cell.length_c   1.000
_cell.angle_alpha   90.00
_cell.angle_beta   90.00
_cell.angle_gamma   90.00
#
_symmetry.space_group_name_H-M   'P 1'
#
loop_
_entity.id
_entity.type
_entity.pdbx_description
1 polymer ?
#
loop_
_entity_poly.entity_id
_entity_poly.type
_entity_poly.pdbx_seq_one_letter_code
_entity_poly.pdbx_strand_id
1 'polypeptide(L)'
;MNDGVRAMWMRGGTSKGGFFVADELPADAAARDAFLLRAYGSPDLRQIDGMGGADPLTSKVAVVSRSVRADADVDYRFLQVFVDQAVVSDAQNCGNMLAGVGPFAIERGLVAATGDATEVRIFMANTGTLATATVQTPRAG
;
A
#
# COMPACT_ATOMS: atom_id res chain seq x y z
N MET A 1 -17.28 19.76 3.42
CA MET A 1 -16.73 18.74 2.51
C MET A 1 -15.75 17.94 3.33
N ASN A 2 -16.07 16.67 3.62
CA ASN A 2 -15.10 15.77 4.22
C ASN A 2 -14.70 14.80 3.10
N ASP A 3 -13.78 15.25 2.25
CA ASP A 3 -13.27 14.51 1.09
C ASP A 3 -12.19 13.52 1.55
N GLY A 4 -12.58 12.59 2.43
CA GLY A 4 -11.67 11.59 2.97
C GLY A 4 -11.23 10.57 1.92
N VAL A 5 -9.94 10.20 1.95
CA VAL A 5 -9.41 9.08 1.16
C VAL A 5 -9.55 7.80 1.97
N ARG A 6 -10.08 6.72 1.38
CA ARG A 6 -10.20 5.44 2.10
C ARG A 6 -8.84 4.78 2.18
N ALA A 7 -8.50 4.31 3.37
CA ALA A 7 -7.28 3.56 3.64
C ALA A 7 -7.61 2.28 4.40
N MET A 8 -6.78 1.25 4.26
CA MET A 8 -6.72 0.14 5.21
C MET A 8 -5.39 0.19 5.94
N TRP A 9 -5.45 0.24 7.27
CA TRP A 9 -4.25 0.09 8.09
C TRP A 9 -4.00 -1.40 8.35
N MET A 10 -2.90 -1.93 7.83
CA MET A 10 -2.63 -3.36 7.87
C MET A 10 -1.22 -3.65 8.35
N ARG A 11 -1.05 -4.84 8.92
CA ARG A 11 0.26 -5.44 9.15
C ARG A 11 0.62 -6.31 7.94
N GLY A 12 1.72 -6.00 7.27
CA GLY A 12 2.35 -6.84 6.24
C GLY A 12 3.67 -7.39 6.78
N GLY A 13 3.82 -8.71 6.88
CA GLY A 13 4.99 -9.31 7.52
C GLY A 13 5.22 -8.76 8.94
N THR A 14 6.38 -8.14 9.17
CA THR A 14 6.73 -7.47 10.43
C THR A 14 6.60 -5.94 10.39
N SER A 15 5.98 -5.38 9.35
CA SER A 15 5.74 -3.93 9.21
C SER A 15 4.25 -3.57 9.26
N LYS A 16 3.94 -2.30 9.54
CA LYS A 16 2.59 -1.74 9.50
C LYS A 16 2.55 -0.54 8.58
N GLY A 17 1.42 -0.34 7.90
CA GLY A 17 1.25 0.79 7.01
C GLY A 17 -0.14 0.91 6.44
N GLY A 18 -0.39 2.05 5.80
CA GLY A 18 -1.60 2.35 5.06
C GLY A 18 -1.56 1.75 3.66
N PHE A 19 -2.62 1.04 3.30
CA PHE A 19 -2.86 0.52 1.97
C PHE A 19 -3.97 1.34 1.32
N PHE A 20 -3.71 1.81 0.11
CA PHE A 20 -4.57 2.73 -0.63
C PHE A 20 -4.82 2.21 -2.04
N VAL A 21 -6.01 2.49 -2.57
CA VAL A 21 -6.29 2.33 -4.00
C VAL A 21 -5.75 3.56 -4.73
N ALA A 22 -4.98 3.37 -5.80
CA ALA A 22 -4.33 4.47 -6.52
C ALA A 22 -5.32 5.56 -6.98
N ASP A 23 -6.49 5.16 -7.48
CA ASP A 23 -7.53 6.05 -8.00
C ASP A 23 -8.19 6.93 -6.91
N GLU A 24 -7.94 6.64 -5.63
CA GLU A 24 -8.45 7.42 -4.50
C GLU A 24 -7.40 8.41 -3.97
N LEU A 25 -6.18 8.36 -4.48
CA LEU A 25 -5.13 9.32 -4.18
C LEU A 25 -5.04 10.39 -5.28
N PRO A 26 -4.44 11.56 -4.99
CA PRO A 26 -4.07 12.49 -6.04
C PRO A 26 -3.19 11.80 -7.10
N ALA A 27 -3.52 12.00 -8.38
CA ALA A 27 -2.78 11.40 -9.49
C ALA A 27 -1.38 12.02 -9.66
N ASP A 28 -1.24 13.31 -9.34
CA ASP A 28 0.07 13.98 -9.33
C ASP A 28 0.90 13.50 -8.13
N ALA A 29 2.17 13.18 -8.39
CA ALA A 29 3.06 12.60 -7.37
C ALA A 29 3.33 13.59 -6.23
N ALA A 30 3.52 14.89 -6.53
CA ALA A 30 3.78 15.88 -5.49
C ALA A 30 2.54 16.11 -4.62
N ALA A 31 1.35 16.15 -5.22
CA ALA A 31 0.09 16.23 -4.49
C ALA A 31 -0.16 14.98 -3.63
N ARG A 32 0.13 13.79 -4.15
CA ARG A 32 0.06 12.53 -3.40
C ARG A 32 1.01 12.55 -2.21
N ASP A 33 2.25 12.96 -2.42
CA ASP A 33 3.26 12.95 -1.36
C ASP A 33 2.93 13.98 -0.28
N ALA A 34 2.43 15.17 -0.65
CA ALA A 34 1.91 16.14 0.30
C ALA A 34 0.72 15.60 1.11
N PHE A 35 -0.19 14.87 0.46
CA PHE A 35 -1.30 14.19 1.14
C PHE A 35 -0.78 13.13 2.13
N LEU A 36 0.16 12.28 1.70
CA LEU A 36 0.69 11.20 2.54
C LEU A 36 1.49 11.73 3.73
N LEU A 37 2.28 12.79 3.57
CA LEU A 37 2.95 13.47 4.67
C LEU A 37 1.95 13.95 5.72
N ARG A 38 0.87 14.60 5.30
CA ARG A 38 -0.22 15.03 6.20
C ARG A 38 -0.93 13.85 6.85
N ALA A 39 -1.24 12.80 6.11
CA ALA A 39 -1.91 11.62 6.64
C ALA A 39 -1.07 10.90 7.71
N TYR A 40 0.25 10.91 7.57
CA TYR A 40 1.19 10.28 8.50
C TYR A 40 1.63 11.20 9.64
N GLY A 41 1.30 12.50 9.60
CA GLY A 41 1.74 13.47 10.59
C GLY A 41 3.22 13.81 10.45
N SER A 42 3.78 13.71 9.24
CA SER A 42 5.18 14.01 8.94
C SER A 42 5.34 15.39 8.30
N PRO A 43 6.45 16.11 8.57
CA PRO A 43 7.52 15.76 9.50
C PRO A 43 7.16 16.04 10.97
N ASP A 44 7.27 15.02 11.83
CA ASP A 44 7.23 15.12 13.29
C ASP A 44 7.83 13.83 13.87
N LEU A 45 8.81 13.94 14.77
CA LEU A 45 9.40 12.79 15.47
C LEU A 45 8.37 11.93 16.22
N ARG A 46 7.19 12.47 16.48
CA ARG A 46 6.11 11.77 17.18
C ARG A 46 4.99 11.29 16.24
N GLN A 47 4.90 11.84 15.02
CA GLN A 47 3.77 11.64 14.10
C GLN A 47 2.40 11.79 14.79
N ILE A 48 2.31 12.65 15.81
CA ILE A 48 1.16 12.66 16.75
C ILE A 48 -0.14 13.16 16.11
N ASP A 49 -0.02 13.94 15.04
CA ASP A 49 -1.14 14.49 14.26
C ASP A 49 -1.39 13.66 12.98
N GLY A 50 -1.14 12.36 13.03
CA GLY A 50 -1.36 11.46 11.90
C GLY A 50 -1.40 9.99 12.29
N MET A 51 -1.47 9.13 11.27
CA MET A 51 -1.56 7.68 11.45
C MET A 51 -0.20 6.98 11.62
N GLY A 52 0.90 7.71 11.39
CA GLY A 52 2.26 7.17 11.48
C GLY A 52 2.60 6.75 12.91
N GLY A 53 3.43 5.73 13.06
CA GLY A 53 3.80 5.18 14.36
C GLY A 53 5.15 5.64 14.91
N ALA A 54 5.70 6.75 14.43
CA ALA A 54 6.98 7.32 14.82
C ALA A 54 8.20 6.38 14.65
N ASP A 55 8.06 5.35 13.82
CA ASP A 55 9.11 4.37 13.53
C ASP A 55 9.11 4.01 12.03
N PRO A 56 10.27 3.81 11.39
CA PRO A 56 10.33 3.45 9.97
C PRO A 56 9.53 2.19 9.60
N LEU A 57 9.34 1.24 10.54
CA LEU A 57 8.53 0.02 10.37
C LEU A 57 7.02 0.27 10.41
N THR A 58 6.60 1.45 10.87
CA THR A 58 5.19 1.85 11.03
C THR A 58 4.86 3.14 10.26
N SER A 59 5.78 3.64 9.44
CA SER A 59 5.61 4.83 8.57
C SER A 59 5.69 4.46 7.09
N LYS A 60 4.90 3.46 6.67
CA LYS A 60 4.98 2.83 5.34
C LYS A 60 3.66 2.90 4.59
N VAL A 61 3.70 3.06 3.29
CA VAL A 61 2.53 3.15 2.42
C VAL A 61 2.62 2.11 1.30
N ALA A 62 1.49 1.47 1.01
CA ALA A 62 1.30 0.64 -0.16
C ALA A 62 0.19 1.24 -1.04
N VAL A 63 0.52 1.63 -2.26
CA VAL A 63 -0.45 2.08 -3.26
C VAL A 63 -0.69 0.95 -4.24
N VAL A 64 -1.94 0.54 -4.41
CA VAL A 64 -2.32 -0.63 -5.22
C VAL A 64 -3.39 -0.23 -6.23
N SER A 65 -3.28 -0.76 -7.45
CA SER A 65 -4.26 -0.59 -8.53
C SER A 65 -4.44 -1.89 -9.29
N ARG A 66 -5.55 -2.04 -10.03
CA ARG A 66 -5.63 -3.10 -11.05
C ARG A 66 -4.50 -2.90 -12.06
N SER A 67 -3.85 -3.99 -12.45
CA SER A 67 -2.83 -3.93 -13.48
C SER A 67 -3.48 -3.85 -14.86
N VAL A 68 -2.86 -3.10 -15.76
CA VAL A 68 -3.15 -3.15 -17.20
C VAL A 68 -2.28 -4.17 -17.93
N ARG A 69 -1.37 -4.83 -17.20
CA ARG A 69 -0.44 -5.80 -17.75
C ARG A 69 -1.10 -7.18 -17.84
N ALA A 70 -0.74 -7.96 -18.86
CA ALA A 70 -1.24 -9.33 -18.99
C ALA A 70 -0.64 -10.31 -17.97
N ASP A 71 0.55 -9.99 -17.45
CA ASP A 71 1.33 -10.83 -16.53
C ASP A 71 1.08 -10.53 -15.04
N ALA A 72 0.24 -9.55 -14.71
CA ALA A 72 -0.09 -9.16 -13.34
C ALA A 72 -1.60 -8.89 -13.17
N ASP A 73 -2.11 -9.10 -11.96
CA ASP A 73 -3.49 -8.77 -11.58
C ASP A 73 -3.56 -7.37 -10.97
N VAL A 74 -2.54 -7.00 -10.18
CA VAL A 74 -2.41 -5.68 -9.56
C VAL A 74 -1.01 -5.11 -9.71
N ASP A 75 -0.95 -3.78 -9.79
CA ASP A 75 0.29 -3.02 -9.65
C ASP A 75 0.41 -2.56 -8.19
N TYR A 76 1.62 -2.63 -7.65
CA TYR A 76 1.94 -2.22 -6.30
C TYR A 76 3.13 -1.25 -6.30
N ARG A 77 2.95 -0.12 -5.63
CA ARG A 77 4.02 0.84 -5.34
C ARG A 77 4.16 1.01 -3.83
N PHE A 78 5.35 0.70 -3.34
CA PHE A 78 5.79 1.02 -2.00
C PHE A 78 6.22 2.48 -1.92
N LEU A 79 5.85 3.15 -0.83
CA LEU A 79 6.37 4.46 -0.46
C LEU A 79 6.77 4.47 1.02
N GLN A 80 7.97 4.93 1.31
CA GLN A 80 8.43 5.20 2.67
C GLN A 80 8.14 6.66 3.01
N VAL A 81 7.34 6.91 4.04
CA VAL A 81 7.16 8.26 4.58
C VAL A 81 8.20 8.46 5.67
N PHE A 82 9.05 9.48 5.53
CA PHE A 82 10.06 9.81 6.53
C PHE A 82 9.37 10.43 7.75
N VAL A 83 9.87 10.09 8.94
CA VAL A 83 9.26 10.54 10.20
C VAL A 83 9.64 12.00 10.46
N ASP A 84 10.92 12.32 10.33
CA ASP A 84 11.54 13.59 10.68
C ASP A 84 11.69 14.57 9.51
N GLN A 85 11.40 14.12 8.29
CA GLN A 85 11.60 14.88 7.05
C GLN A 85 10.33 14.90 6.21
N ALA A 86 10.11 16.01 5.51
CA ALA A 86 9.02 16.15 4.55
C ALA A 86 9.33 15.40 3.23
N VAL A 87 9.60 14.10 3.35
CA VAL A 87 10.05 13.23 2.26
C VAL A 87 9.17 11.98 2.19
N VAL A 88 8.69 11.69 0.99
CA VAL A 88 8.11 10.39 0.62
C VAL A 88 9.05 9.79 -0.42
N SER A 89 9.51 8.56 -0.19
CA SER A 89 10.49 7.91 -1.07
C SER A 89 9.94 6.63 -1.68
N ASP A 90 10.11 6.48 -2.99
CA ASP A 90 9.80 5.28 -3.77
C ASP A 90 11.07 4.50 -4.18
N ALA A 91 12.24 4.90 -3.68
CA ALA A 91 13.54 4.39 -4.10
C ALA A 91 13.82 2.93 -3.70
N GLN A 92 13.00 2.38 -2.80
CA GLN A 92 13.13 1.01 -2.32
C GLN A 92 11.82 0.27 -2.51
N ASN A 93 11.89 -1.06 -2.44
CA ASN A 93 10.71 -1.90 -2.26
C ASN A 93 10.73 -2.47 -0.83
N CYS A 94 9.59 -2.97 -0.35
CA CYS A 94 9.48 -3.56 0.97
C CYS A 94 8.76 -4.90 0.90
N GLY A 95 9.51 -6.00 1.06
CA GLY A 95 8.96 -7.36 1.04
C GLY A 95 7.93 -7.62 2.15
N ASN A 96 8.05 -6.93 3.29
CA ASN A 96 7.04 -7.01 4.36
C ASN A 96 5.69 -6.44 3.91
N MET A 97 5.67 -5.24 3.32
CA MET A 97 4.43 -4.62 2.86
C MET A 97 3.82 -5.38 1.68
N LEU A 98 4.66 -5.97 0.81
CA LEU A 98 4.21 -6.86 -0.27
C LEU A 98 3.30 -8.00 0.23
N ALA A 99 3.59 -8.57 1.41
CA ALA A 99 2.77 -9.64 1.99
C ALA A 99 1.31 -9.21 2.29
N GLY A 100 1.05 -7.91 2.46
CA GLY A 100 -0.29 -7.37 2.66
C GLY A 100 -1.05 -7.05 1.36
N VAL A 101 -0.36 -7.02 0.20
CA VAL A 101 -0.94 -6.58 -1.08
C VAL A 101 -2.01 -7.55 -1.59
N GLY A 102 -1.75 -8.86 -1.55
CA GLY A 102 -2.71 -9.88 -1.98
C GLY A 102 -4.04 -9.79 -1.20
N PRO A 103 -4.01 -9.87 0.15
CA PRO A 103 -5.21 -9.69 0.96
C PRO A 103 -5.92 -8.35 0.72
N PHE A 104 -5.17 -7.24 0.64
CA PHE A 104 -5.75 -5.93 0.35
C PHE A 104 -6.47 -5.90 -1.00
N ALA A 105 -5.87 -6.46 -2.05
CA ALA A 105 -6.43 -6.49 -3.38
C ALA A 105 -7.76 -7.25 -3.41
N ILE A 106 -7.86 -8.36 -2.68
CA ILE A 106 -9.10 -9.15 -2.54
C ILE A 106 -10.16 -8.36 -1.77
N GLU A 107 -9.82 -7.82 -0.59
CA GLU A 107 -10.77 -7.07 0.25
C GLU A 107 -11.28 -5.78 -0.40
N ARG A 108 -10.47 -5.15 -1.26
CA ARG A 108 -10.89 -3.97 -2.05
C ARG A 108 -11.54 -4.33 -3.38
N GLY A 109 -11.76 -5.62 -3.65
CA GLY A 109 -12.40 -6.09 -4.87
C GLY A 109 -11.57 -5.87 -6.14
N LEU A 110 -10.27 -5.56 -6.02
CA LEU A 110 -9.35 -5.45 -7.15
C LEU A 110 -9.04 -6.82 -7.77
N VAL A 111 -9.16 -7.89 -6.98
CA VAL A 111 -9.08 -9.28 -7.43
C VAL A 111 -10.24 -10.04 -6.81
N ALA A 112 -10.95 -10.83 -7.61
CA ALA A 112 -11.99 -11.72 -7.10
C ALA A 112 -11.33 -12.92 -6.41
N ALA A 113 -11.79 -13.26 -5.21
CA ALA A 113 -11.34 -14.47 -4.53
C ALA A 113 -11.83 -15.71 -5.29
N THR A 114 -11.00 -16.75 -5.36
CA THR A 114 -11.27 -17.99 -6.09
C THR A 114 -11.00 -19.20 -5.21
N GLY A 115 -12.03 -20.02 -4.97
CA GLY A 115 -11.89 -21.25 -4.17
C GLY A 115 -11.28 -20.99 -2.78
N ASP A 116 -10.62 -22.01 -2.23
CA ASP A 116 -10.05 -21.95 -0.88
C ASP A 116 -8.73 -21.17 -0.78
N ALA A 117 -8.06 -20.95 -1.92
CA ALA A 117 -6.85 -20.15 -2.00
C ALA A 117 -6.81 -19.38 -3.32
N THR A 118 -6.60 -18.07 -3.24
CA THR A 118 -6.52 -17.16 -4.37
C THR A 118 -5.07 -16.81 -4.66
N GLU A 119 -4.62 -17.01 -5.90
CA GLU A 119 -3.33 -16.52 -6.37
C GLU A 119 -3.48 -15.08 -6.89
N VAL A 120 -2.60 -14.19 -6.44
CA VAL A 120 -2.55 -12.79 -6.87
C VAL A 120 -1.18 -12.50 -7.45
N ARG A 121 -1.12 -12.20 -8.76
CA ARG A 121 0.09 -11.76 -9.46
C ARG A 121 0.27 -10.27 -9.28
N ILE A 122 1.42 -9.87 -8.74
CA ILE A 122 1.69 -8.50 -8.31
C ILE A 122 2.90 -7.98 -9.08
N PHE A 123 2.71 -6.90 -9.83
CA PHE A 123 3.79 -6.13 -10.42
C PHE A 123 4.29 -5.08 -9.42
N MET A 124 5.57 -5.17 -9.04
CA MET A 124 6.20 -4.24 -8.12
C MET A 124 6.79 -3.06 -8.89
N ALA A 125 6.09 -1.94 -8.89
CA ALA A 125 6.41 -0.81 -9.73
C ALA A 125 7.70 -0.07 -9.34
N ASN A 126 8.17 -0.22 -8.10
CA ASN A 126 9.47 0.31 -7.66
C ASN A 126 10.66 -0.40 -8.32
N THR A 127 10.52 -1.70 -8.60
CA THR A 127 11.63 -2.56 -9.04
C THR A 127 11.44 -3.14 -10.44
N GLY A 128 10.23 -3.04 -11.01
CA GLY A 128 9.90 -3.64 -12.30
C GLY A 128 9.82 -5.17 -12.28
N THR A 129 9.67 -5.78 -11.10
CA THR A 129 9.67 -7.24 -10.92
C THR A 129 8.26 -7.77 -10.62
N LEU A 130 8.03 -9.06 -10.83
CA LEU A 130 6.78 -9.76 -10.53
C LEU A 130 6.92 -10.63 -9.29
N ALA A 131 5.82 -10.78 -8.54
CA ALA A 131 5.66 -11.75 -7.48
C ALA A 131 4.26 -12.37 -7.55
N THR A 132 4.11 -13.58 -7.01
CA THR A 132 2.79 -14.20 -6.81
C THR A 132 2.56 -14.41 -5.33
N ALA A 133 1.43 -13.93 -4.82
CA ALA A 133 0.99 -14.16 -3.45
C ALA A 133 -0.18 -15.16 -3.45
N THR A 134 -0.06 -16.23 -2.66
CA THR A 134 -1.17 -17.17 -2.44
C THR A 134 -1.87 -16.80 -1.13
N VAL A 135 -3.13 -16.37 -1.22
CA VAL A 135 -3.94 -15.91 -0.09
C VAL A 135 -5.00 -16.96 0.23
N GLN A 136 -5.12 -17.36 1.50
CA GLN A 136 -6.17 -18.28 1.93
C GLN A 136 -7.53 -17.57 1.90
N THR A 137 -8.48 -18.13 1.15
CA THR A 137 -9.83 -17.61 0.93
C THR A 137 -10.92 -18.67 1.12
N PRO A 138 -10.91 -19.48 2.20
CA PRO A 138 -11.78 -20.67 2.37
C PRO A 138 -13.30 -20.40 2.47
N ARG A 139 -13.75 -19.17 2.23
CA ARG A 139 -15.17 -18.76 2.26
C ARG A 139 -15.56 -17.89 1.07
N ALA A 140 -14.80 -17.95 -0.02
CA ALA A 140 -15.03 -17.13 -1.21
C ALA A 140 -16.10 -17.69 -2.17
N GLY A 141 -16.79 -18.77 -1.79
CA GLY A 141 -17.84 -19.44 -2.57
C GLY A 141 -19.23 -19.23 -2.01
#